data_AF-A0A8J8C8W0-F1
#
_entry.id   AF-A0A8J8C8W0-F1
#
_cell.length_a   1.000
_cell.length_b   1.000
_cell.length_c   1.000
_cell.angle_alpha   90.00
_cell.angle_beta   90.00
_cell.angle_gamma   90.00
#
_symmetry.space_group_name_H-M   'P 1'
#
loop_
_entity.id
_entity.type
_entity.pdbx_description
1 polymer ?
#
loop_
_entity_poly.entity_id
_entity_poly.type
_entity_poly.pdbx_seq_one_letter_code
_entity_poly.pdbx_strand_id
1 'polypeptide(L)' 'MEGVHHVVCHKCPFEGLYGSATHASVERTAHEQAYDHRVSSLEINRPEPSAEV' A
#
# COMPACT_ATOMS: atom_id res chain seq x y z
N MET A 1 16.38 -1.71 -3.34
CA MET A 1 15.41 -0.60 -3.51
C MET A 1 14.25 -0.91 -2.60
N GLU A 2 13.98 -0.06 -1.61
CA GLU A 2 12.76 -0.17 -0.82
C GLU A 2 11.58 0.19 -1.74
N GLY A 3 10.66 -0.75 -1.91
CA GLY A 3 9.47 -0.53 -2.73
C GLY A 3 8.57 0.54 -2.08
N VAL A 4 8.03 1.44 -2.91
CA VAL A 4 6.97 2.35 -2.45
C VAL A 4 5.66 1.57 -2.42
N HIS A 5 4.99 1.61 -1.28
CA HIS A 5 3.68 0.99 -1.05
C HIS A 5 2.58 2.06 -1.09
N HIS A 6 1.62 1.86 -1.99
CA HIS A 6 0.44 2.68 -2.17
C HIS A 6 -0.75 2.05 -1.49
N VAL A 7 -1.33 2.74 -0.52
CA VAL A 7 -2.53 2.34 0.20
C VAL A 7 -3.69 3.19 -0.28
N VAL A 8 -4.74 2.56 -0.76
CA VAL A 8 -5.93 3.22 -1.31
C VAL A 8 -7.20 2.64 -0.69
N CYS A 9 -8.10 3.53 -0.28
CA CYS A 9 -9.43 3.14 0.16
C CYS A 9 -10.42 3.16 -1.01
N HIS A 10 -11.23 2.12 -1.16
CA HIS A 10 -12.23 2.03 -2.23
C HIS A 10 -13.58 2.66 -1.87
N LYS A 11 -13.69 3.22 -0.66
CA LYS A 11 -14.94 3.75 -0.11
C LYS A 11 -14.89 5.25 0.18
N CYS A 12 -13.70 5.83 0.26
CA CYS A 12 -13.48 7.25 0.54
C CYS A 12 -12.22 7.75 -0.18
N PRO A 13 -11.97 9.07 -0.25
CA PRO A 13 -10.82 9.63 -0.98
C PRO A 13 -9.48 9.47 -0.24
N PHE A 14 -9.37 8.48 0.64
CA PHE A 14 -8.12 8.20 1.36
C PHE A 14 -7.12 7.52 0.43
N GLU A 15 -5.94 8.13 0.33
CA GLU A 15 -4.79 7.64 -0.42
C GLU A 15 -3.50 7.98 0.34
N GLY A 16 -2.59 7.02 0.46
CA GLY A 16 -1.30 7.20 1.13
C GLY A 16 -0.17 6.45 0.44
N LEU A 17 1.01 7.08 0.37
CA LEU A 17 2.24 6.50 -0.17
C LEU A 17 3.25 6.33 0.97
N TYR A 18 3.78 5.11 1.12
CA TYR A 18 4.66 4.74 2.22
C TYR A 18 5.91 4.03 1.70
N GLY A 19 7.08 4.40 2.21
CA GLY A 19 8.35 3.76 1.85
C GLY A 19 8.59 2.41 2.51
N SER A 20 7.69 1.93 3.37
CA SER A 20 7.88 0.67 4.11
C SER A 20 6.58 -0.13 4.18
N ALA A 21 6.67 -1.43 3.88
CA ALA A 21 5.54 -2.37 3.92
C ALA A 21 4.84 -2.40 5.28
N THR A 22 5.62 -2.33 6.36
CA THR A 22 5.11 -2.30 7.74
C THR A 22 4.24 -1.07 7.97
N HIS A 23 4.70 0.11 7.55
CA HIS A 23 3.98 1.36 7.74
C HIS A 23 2.68 1.36 6.90
N ALA A 24 2.75 0.93 5.65
CA ALA A 24 1.58 0.76 4.80
C ALA A 24 0.55 -0.20 5.39
N SER A 25 1.00 -1.31 6.00
CA SER A 25 0.10 -2.31 6.60
C SER A 25 -0.59 -1.80 7.86
N VAL A 26 0.13 -1.02 8.69
CA VAL A 26 -0.45 -0.37 9.88
C VAL A 26 -1.53 0.61 9.45
N GLU A 27 -1.24 1.47 8.49
CA GLU A 27 -2.16 2.51 8.01
C GLU A 27 -3.39 1.90 7.33
N ARG A 28 -3.19 0.85 6.53
CA ARG A 28 -4.28 0.06 5.96
C ARG A 28 -5.18 -0.49 7.07
N THR A 29 -4.60 -1.20 8.03
CA THR A 29 -5.34 -1.89 9.10
C THR A 29 -6.07 -0.89 10.00
N ALA A 30 -5.43 0.23 10.33
CA ALA A 30 -6.04 1.30 11.11
C ALA A 30 -7.25 1.89 10.39
N HIS A 31 -7.15 2.11 9.08
CA HIS A 31 -8.25 2.63 8.28
C HIS A 31 -9.40 1.61 8.13
N GLU A 32 -9.07 0.33 7.90
CA GLU A 32 -10.05 -0.77 7.85
C GLU A 32 -10.84 -0.85 9.17
N GLN A 33 -10.15 -0.77 10.32
CA GLN A 33 -10.80 -0.84 11.64
C GLN A 33 -11.57 0.41 12.02
N ALA A 34 -11.08 1.60 11.67
CA ALA A 34 -11.72 2.86 12.05
C ALA A 34 -13.00 3.15 11.25
N TYR A 35 -13.05 2.69 9.99
CA TYR A 35 -14.12 3.06 9.06
C TYR A 35 -14.87 1.87 8.46
N ASP A 36 -14.50 0.62 8.79
CA ASP A 36 -15.04 -0.61 8.16
C ASP A 36 -14.96 -0.57 6.62
N HIS A 37 -13.90 0.06 6.12
CA HIS A 37 -13.69 0.26 4.70
C HIS A 37 -12.81 -0.84 4.10
N ARG A 38 -13.02 -1.12 2.81
CA ARG A 38 -12.11 -1.98 2.06
C ARG A 38 -10.92 -1.15 1.57
N VAL A 39 -9.73 -1.46 2.09
CA VAL A 39 -8.48 -0.78 1.73
C VAL A 39 -7.56 -1.77 1.02
N SER A 40 -6.87 -1.33 -0.03
CA SER A 40 -5.90 -2.14 -0.77
C SER A 40 -4.51 -1.52 -0.67
N SER A 41 -3.48 -2.37 -0.62
CA SER A 41 -2.08 -1.96 -0.61
C SER A 41 -1.34 -2.57 -1.80
N LEU A 42 -0.73 -1.75 -2.64
CA LEU A 42 0.04 -2.16 -3.82
C LEU A 42 1.47 -1.65 -3.73
N GLU A 43 2.45 -2.47 -4.09
CA GLU A 43 3.83 -2.02 -4.24
C GLU A 43 4.03 -1.50 -5.67
N ILE A 44 4.29 -0.20 -5.81
CA ILE A 44 4.33 0.51 -7.11
C ILE A 44 5.75 0.77 -7.62
N ASN A 45 6.78 0.47 -6.82
CA ASN A 45 8.18 0.58 -7.23
C ASN A 45 8.94 -0.72 -6.95
N ARG A 46 8.31 -1.87 -7.21
CA ARG A 46 9.06 -3.12 -7.28
C ARG A 46 9.95 -3.01 -8.52
N PRO A 47 11.30 -3.06 -8.40
CA PRO A 47 12.12 -3.22 -9.59
C PRO A 47 11.62 -4.47 -10.31
N GLU A 48 11.30 -4.34 -11.59
CA GLU A 48 10.90 -5.47 -12.41
C GLU A 48 11.94 -6.59 -12.19
N PRO A 49 11.52 -7.85 -11.95
CA PRO A 49 12.47 -8.93 -11.91
C PRO A 49 13.20 -8.90 -13.25
N SER A 50 14.50 -8.58 -13.24
CA SER A 50 15.32 -8.71 -14.44
C SER A 50 15.07 -10.11 -14.98
N ALA A 51 14.36 -10.19 -16.10
CA ALA A 51 14.33 -11.40 -16.90
C ALA A 51 15.75 -11.55 -17.45
N GLU A 52 16.64 -12.16 -16.67
CA GLU A 52 17.87 -12.72 -17.20
C GLU A 52 17.45 -13.87 -18.12
N VAL A 53 17.61 -13.64 -19.42
CA VAL A 53 17.47 -14.62 -20.51
C VAL A 53 18.81 -15.29 -20.81
#